data_AF-A0A952KN83-F1
#
_entry.id   AF-A0A952KN83-F1
#
_cell.length_a   1.000
_cell.length_b   1.000
_cell.length_c   1.000
_cell.angle_alpha   90.00
_cell.angle_beta   90.00
_cell.angle_gamma   90.00
#
_symmetry.space_group_name_H-M   'P 1'
#
loop_
_entity.id
_entity.type
_entity.pdbx_description
1 polymer ?
#
loop_
_entity_poly.entity_id
_entity_poly.type
_entity_poly.pdbx_seq_one_letter_code
_entity_poly.pdbx_strand_id
1 'polypeptide(L)'
;MTSVTSATNTSGTGSTTPAKGITADYNTFLNLLTAQIQNQDPLSPMDTTQWTQQLVQYSQVEQSLKTNDYLKTIAAHSGDTMSNAVSYIGKTVSTTDPTATLNNGSANWNYNVADDAAAVTLKVTDSNGNVLYSETNTDVASGDHGFTWDGKTSS
;
A
#
# COMPACT_ATOMS: atom_id res chain seq x y z
N MET A 1 -12.41 -1.72 28.74
CA MET A 1 -11.22 -0.86 28.75
C MET A 1 -10.20 -1.47 27.82
N THR A 2 -9.94 -0.87 26.66
CA THR A 2 -8.90 -1.33 25.73
C THR A 2 -8.11 -0.11 25.28
N SER A 3 -6.92 0.01 25.82
CA SER A 3 -5.91 1.01 25.53
C SER A 3 -5.40 0.90 24.10
N VAL A 4 -5.58 1.95 23.30
CA VAL A 4 -4.90 2.12 22.01
C VAL A 4 -3.61 2.90 22.27
N THR A 5 -2.49 2.18 22.27
CA THR A 5 -1.15 2.74 22.38
C THR A 5 -0.77 3.42 21.07
N SER A 6 -0.37 4.69 21.14
CA SER A 6 0.05 5.53 20.02
C SER A 6 1.29 5.00 19.31
N ALA A 7 1.27 4.98 17.98
CA ALA A 7 2.49 4.95 17.17
C ALA A 7 2.77 6.37 16.66
N THR A 8 3.69 7.06 17.34
CA THR A 8 4.22 8.34 16.87
C THR A 8 5.20 8.06 15.72
N ASN A 9 4.73 8.16 14.47
CA ASN A 9 5.61 8.14 13.31
C ASN A 9 6.41 9.45 13.31
N THR A 10 7.62 9.38 13.87
CA THR A 10 8.63 10.43 13.67
C THR A 10 9.06 10.35 12.22
N SER A 11 8.50 11.21 11.36
CA SER A 11 9.04 11.48 10.04
C SER A 11 10.43 12.10 10.21
N GLY A 12 11.44 11.25 10.38
CA GLY A 12 12.82 11.64 10.28
C GLY A 12 13.02 12.17 8.87
N THR A 13 13.29 13.47 8.77
CA THR A 13 13.78 14.14 7.58
C THR A 13 15.08 13.44 7.17
N GLY A 14 14.94 12.40 6.36
CA GLY A 14 16.06 11.73 5.72
C GLY A 14 16.77 12.76 4.89
N SER A 15 17.95 13.16 5.35
CA SER A 15 18.85 14.04 4.63
C SER A 15 18.98 13.51 3.21
N THR A 16 18.45 14.26 2.24
CA THR A 16 18.80 14.07 0.85
C THR A 16 20.30 14.26 0.77
N THR A 17 21.03 13.15 0.69
CA THR A 17 22.45 13.16 0.36
C THR A 17 22.58 14.01 -0.89
N PRO A 18 23.32 15.12 -0.86
CA PRO A 18 23.42 15.98 -2.03
C PRO A 18 23.95 15.14 -3.18
N ALA A 19 23.45 15.38 -4.39
CA ALA A 19 23.98 14.85 -5.65
C ALA A 19 25.44 15.29 -5.86
N LYS A 20 26.35 14.72 -5.05
CA LYS A 20 27.73 15.16 -4.88
C LYS A 20 28.71 14.40 -5.78
N GLY A 21 28.25 13.39 -6.54
CA GLY A 21 29.07 12.65 -7.51
C GLY A 21 29.35 13.50 -8.76
N ILE A 22 28.39 13.57 -9.68
CA ILE A 22 28.53 14.31 -10.96
C ILE A 22 29.04 15.75 -10.80
N THR A 23 28.48 16.52 -9.86
CA THR A 23 28.83 17.94 -9.70
C THR A 23 30.24 18.14 -9.15
N ALA A 24 30.74 17.21 -8.33
CA ALA A 24 32.12 17.26 -7.83
C ALA A 24 33.12 16.78 -8.88
N ASP A 25 32.78 15.74 -9.65
CA ASP A 25 33.64 15.21 -10.71
C ASP A 25 33.76 16.19 -11.88
N TYR A 26 32.67 16.88 -12.25
CA TYR A 26 32.68 17.92 -13.27
C TYR A 26 33.50 19.16 -12.86
N ASN A 27 33.38 19.61 -11.61
CA ASN A 27 34.19 20.73 -11.10
C ASN A 27 35.67 20.37 -10.98
N THR A 28 35.97 19.12 -10.63
CA THR A 28 37.34 18.59 -10.60
C THR A 28 37.92 18.52 -12.01
N PHE A 29 37.12 18.09 -13.00
CA PHE A 29 37.48 18.11 -14.41
C PHE A 29 37.77 19.53 -14.92
N LEU A 30 36.88 20.50 -14.66
CA LEU A 30 37.09 21.89 -15.09
C LEU A 30 38.33 22.51 -14.44
N ASN A 31 38.62 22.17 -13.17
CA ASN A 31 39.84 22.61 -12.50
C ASN A 31 41.10 22.00 -13.12
N LEU A 32 41.08 20.71 -13.44
CA LEU A 32 42.19 20.03 -14.11
C LEU A 32 42.40 20.55 -15.54
N LEU A 33 41.32 20.79 -16.31
CA LEU A 33 41.38 21.38 -17.64
C LEU A 33 41.96 22.80 -17.60
N THR A 34 41.54 23.60 -16.62
CA THR A 34 42.04 24.98 -16.44
C THR A 34 43.53 24.99 -16.05
N ALA A 35 43.92 24.10 -15.13
CA ALA A 35 45.32 23.96 -14.72
C ALA A 35 46.21 23.43 -15.85
N GLN A 36 45.69 22.55 -16.72
CA GLN A 36 46.41 22.07 -17.89
C GLN A 36 46.57 23.18 -18.94
N ILE A 37 45.51 23.92 -19.31
CA ILE A 37 45.63 25.04 -20.27
C ILE A 37 46.64 26.10 -19.79
N GLN A 38 46.73 26.34 -18.48
CA GLN A 38 47.71 27.27 -17.91
C GLN A 38 49.17 26.79 -17.98
N ASN A 39 49.42 25.49 -18.12
CA ASN A 39 50.76 24.91 -17.90
C ASN A 39 51.21 23.92 -18.99
N GLN A 40 50.55 23.91 -20.16
CA GLN A 40 50.89 23.03 -21.28
C GLN A 40 51.93 23.64 -22.22
N ASP A 41 52.86 22.80 -22.66
CA ASP A 41 53.75 23.08 -23.80
C ASP A 41 52.95 22.89 -25.11
N PRO A 42 52.89 23.90 -26.00
CA PRO A 42 52.11 23.85 -27.24
C PRO A 42 52.48 22.70 -28.21
N LEU A 43 53.60 22.00 -27.99
CA LEU A 43 54.08 20.93 -28.87
C LEU A 43 53.67 19.50 -28.43
N SER A 44 52.93 19.32 -27.33
CA SER A 44 52.47 17.99 -26.89
C SER A 44 51.13 18.04 -26.15
N PRO A 45 50.00 18.22 -26.87
CA PRO A 45 48.69 18.18 -26.23
C PRO A 45 48.41 16.76 -25.72
N MET A 46 48.32 16.60 -24.40
CA MET A 46 47.82 15.36 -23.80
C MET A 46 46.34 15.14 -24.11
N ASP A 47 45.92 13.88 -24.21
CA ASP A 47 44.57 13.46 -24.60
C ASP A 47 43.54 13.67 -23.46
N THR A 48 43.09 14.92 -23.30
CA THR A 48 42.00 15.31 -22.38
C THR A 48 40.64 14.74 -22.80
N THR A 49 40.54 14.26 -24.04
CA THR A 49 39.33 13.72 -24.65
C THR A 49 38.93 12.38 -24.02
N GLN A 50 39.88 11.51 -23.69
CA GLN A 50 39.59 10.18 -23.15
C GLN A 50 38.98 10.23 -21.73
N TRP A 51 39.45 11.15 -20.88
CA TRP A 51 38.89 11.36 -19.54
C TRP A 51 37.51 12.01 -19.58
N THR A 52 37.31 12.96 -20.50
CA THR A 52 36.00 13.58 -20.73
C THR A 52 34.95 12.54 -21.15
N GLN A 53 35.33 11.61 -22.04
CA GLN A 53 34.45 10.51 -22.44
C GLN A 53 34.07 9.60 -21.26
N GLN A 54 35.03 9.26 -20.40
CA GLN A 54 34.75 8.44 -19.21
C GLN A 54 33.81 9.16 -18.21
N LEU A 55 33.98 10.47 -18.02
CA LEU A 55 33.11 11.27 -17.15
C LEU A 55 31.68 11.35 -17.70
N VAL A 56 31.52 11.56 -19.02
CA VAL A 56 30.19 11.53 -19.67
C VAL A 56 29.54 10.16 -19.50
N GLN A 57 30.31 9.07 -19.65
CA GLN A 57 29.80 7.72 -19.49
C GLN A 57 29.33 7.46 -18.04
N TYR A 58 30.10 7.89 -17.03
CA TYR A 58 29.69 7.77 -15.63
C TYR A 58 28.47 8.62 -15.30
N SER A 59 28.39 9.85 -15.81
CA SER A 59 27.25 10.75 -15.64
C SER A 59 25.95 10.14 -16.19
N GLN A 60 26.02 9.50 -17.36
CA GLN A 60 24.87 8.79 -17.95
C GLN A 60 24.40 7.59 -17.10
N VAL A 61 25.34 6.82 -16.54
CA VAL A 61 25.00 5.70 -15.65
C VAL A 61 24.35 6.19 -14.36
N GLU A 62 24.91 7.24 -13.73
CA GLU A 62 24.34 7.81 -12.51
C GLU A 62 22.96 8.43 -12.76
N GLN A 63 22.76 9.10 -13.89
CA GLN A 63 21.44 9.62 -14.28
C GLN A 63 20.42 8.49 -14.50
N SER A 64 20.86 7.36 -15.06
CA SER A 64 20.03 6.17 -15.22
C SER A 64 19.65 5.56 -13.88
N LEU A 65 20.57 5.52 -12.90
CA LEU A 65 20.29 5.06 -11.54
C LEU A 65 19.27 5.97 -10.84
N LYS A 66 19.43 7.30 -10.92
CA LYS A 66 18.47 8.26 -10.34
C LYS A 66 17.07 8.12 -10.96
N THR A 67 17.01 7.91 -12.27
CA THR A 67 15.73 7.65 -12.96
C THR A 67 15.05 6.40 -12.41
N ASN A 68 15.81 5.32 -12.21
CA ASN A 68 15.27 4.09 -11.62
C ASN A 68 14.76 4.31 -10.18
N ASP A 69 15.45 5.11 -9.36
CA ASP A 69 14.99 5.41 -8.01
C ASP A 69 13.72 6.28 -8.00
N TYR A 70 13.59 7.23 -8.93
CA TYR A 70 12.33 7.96 -9.11
C TYR A 70 11.20 7.06 -9.58
N LEU A 71 11.46 6.12 -10.51
CA LEU A 71 10.45 5.15 -10.94
C LEU A 71 10.00 4.25 -9.79
N LYS A 72 10.92 3.78 -8.92
CA LYS A 72 10.56 3.05 -7.69
C LYS A 72 9.69 3.89 -6.76
N THR A 73 10.01 5.18 -6.62
CA THR A 73 9.23 6.11 -5.78
C THR A 73 7.81 6.29 -6.32
N ILE A 74 7.66 6.45 -7.64
CA ILE A 74 6.35 6.56 -8.32
C ILE A 74 5.57 5.26 -8.18
N ALA A 75 6.22 4.10 -8.36
CA ALA A 75 5.58 2.79 -8.19
C ALA A 75 5.08 2.59 -6.75
N ALA A 76 5.85 3.03 -5.75
CA ALA A 76 5.44 2.97 -4.35
C ALA A 76 4.22 3.87 -4.05
N HIS A 77 4.15 5.08 -4.61
CA HIS A 77 3.02 6.00 -4.41
C HIS A 77 1.76 5.59 -5.18
N SER A 78 1.89 4.76 -6.22
CA SER A 78 0.73 4.22 -6.96
C SER A 78 -0.09 3.22 -6.12
N GLY A 79 0.44 2.79 -4.98
CA GLY A 79 -0.19 1.87 -4.04
C GLY A 79 -0.83 2.54 -2.82
N ASP A 80 -1.12 3.84 -2.84
CA ASP A 80 -1.73 4.55 -1.69
C ASP A 80 -3.18 4.07 -1.42
N THR A 81 -3.30 2.94 -0.74
CA THR A 81 -4.54 2.33 -0.25
C THR A 81 -5.23 3.18 0.82
N MET A 82 -4.53 4.15 1.43
CA MET A 82 -5.03 4.99 2.51
C MET A 82 -6.21 5.87 2.09
N SER A 83 -6.24 6.35 0.83
CA SER A 83 -7.37 7.17 0.34
C SER A 83 -8.67 6.36 0.22
N ASN A 84 -8.60 5.04 0.06
CA ASN A 84 -9.79 4.19 0.02
C ASN A 84 -10.37 3.96 1.43
N ALA A 85 -9.57 4.00 2.49
CA ALA A 85 -10.02 3.80 3.86
C ALA A 85 -11.00 4.90 4.33
N VAL A 86 -10.76 6.16 3.93
CA VAL A 86 -11.66 7.29 4.25
C VAL A 86 -13.06 7.10 3.65
N SER A 87 -13.15 6.41 2.51
CA SER A 87 -14.43 6.15 1.82
C SER A 87 -15.36 5.18 2.58
N TYR A 88 -14.84 4.43 3.55
CA TYR A 88 -15.61 3.50 4.37
C TYR A 88 -16.13 4.12 5.67
N ILE A 89 -15.71 5.35 6.02
CA ILE A 89 -16.25 6.04 7.20
C ILE A 89 -17.75 6.25 7.01
N GLY A 90 -18.54 5.74 7.96
CA GLY A 90 -20.00 5.82 7.93
C GLY A 90 -20.69 4.80 7.01
N LYS A 91 -19.94 3.90 6.36
CA LYS A 91 -20.51 2.77 5.61
C LYS A 91 -20.56 1.52 6.49
N THR A 92 -21.61 0.72 6.30
CA THR A 92 -21.68 -0.64 6.86
C THR A 92 -20.93 -1.59 5.94
N VAL A 93 -20.01 -2.37 6.50
CA VAL A 93 -19.27 -3.41 5.78
C VAL A 93 -19.76 -4.78 6.23
N SER A 94 -19.94 -5.70 5.29
CA SER A 94 -20.24 -7.10 5.60
C SER A 94 -18.93 -7.87 5.72
N THR A 95 -18.83 -8.74 6.71
CA THR A 95 -17.70 -9.66 6.88
C THR A 95 -18.19 -11.08 6.71
N THR A 96 -17.29 -12.03 6.49
CA THR A 96 -17.61 -13.46 6.39
C THR A 96 -17.74 -14.11 7.77
N ASP A 97 -17.64 -13.34 8.85
CA ASP A 97 -17.76 -13.87 10.20
C ASP A 97 -19.23 -14.18 10.53
N PRO A 98 -19.52 -15.36 11.12
CA PRO A 98 -20.89 -15.75 11.46
C PRO A 98 -21.43 -15.03 12.70
N THR A 99 -20.64 -14.16 13.32
CA THR A 99 -21.02 -13.44 14.55
C THR A 99 -21.63 -12.10 14.22
N ALA A 100 -22.78 -11.79 14.82
CA ALA A 100 -23.35 -10.44 14.81
C ALA A 100 -23.60 -9.97 16.25
N THR A 101 -23.45 -8.67 16.46
CA THR A 101 -23.82 -8.03 17.72
C THR A 101 -25.32 -7.74 17.71
N LEU A 102 -26.04 -8.21 18.72
CA LEU A 102 -27.42 -7.81 18.95
C LEU A 102 -27.43 -6.34 19.42
N ASN A 103 -27.88 -5.43 18.56
CA ASN A 103 -27.94 -4.01 18.85
C ASN A 103 -29.39 -3.52 18.72
N ASN A 104 -29.88 -2.77 19.72
CA ASN A 104 -31.28 -2.31 19.79
C ASN A 104 -32.33 -3.43 19.60
N GLY A 105 -32.03 -4.67 20.03
CA GLY A 105 -32.94 -5.80 19.91
C GLY A 105 -32.99 -6.44 18.52
N SER A 106 -32.02 -6.17 17.64
CA SER A 106 -31.92 -6.87 16.36
C SER A 106 -30.47 -7.18 15.97
N ALA A 107 -30.28 -8.32 15.32
CA ALA A 107 -29.00 -8.74 14.75
C ALA A 107 -29.21 -9.09 13.27
N ASN A 108 -28.26 -8.72 12.42
CA ASN A 108 -28.37 -8.84 10.97
C ASN A 108 -27.17 -9.61 10.43
N TRP A 109 -27.44 -10.52 9.49
CA TRP A 109 -26.46 -11.29 8.75
C TRP A 109 -26.77 -11.21 7.27
N ASN A 110 -25.73 -11.34 6.46
CA ASN A 110 -25.87 -11.65 5.04
C ASN A 110 -25.25 -13.03 4.80
N TYR A 111 -25.89 -13.84 3.97
CA TYR A 111 -25.37 -15.14 3.56
C TYR A 111 -25.52 -15.28 2.05
N ASN A 112 -24.54 -15.97 1.43
CA ASN A 112 -24.58 -16.26 0.01
C ASN A 112 -24.93 -17.74 -0.20
N VAL A 113 -25.84 -18.01 -1.12
CA VAL A 113 -26.18 -19.35 -1.58
C VAL A 113 -25.62 -19.50 -2.99
N ALA A 114 -24.69 -20.44 -3.18
CA ALA A 114 -23.96 -20.58 -4.44
C ALA A 114 -24.84 -21.01 -5.62
N ASP A 115 -25.78 -21.94 -5.37
CA ASP A 115 -26.71 -22.53 -6.33
C ASP A 115 -28.11 -22.64 -5.70
N ASP A 116 -29.16 -22.77 -6.51
CA ASP A 116 -30.52 -22.93 -5.98
C ASP A 116 -30.60 -24.11 -5.00
N ALA A 117 -31.09 -23.84 -3.79
CA ALA A 117 -31.11 -24.76 -2.67
C ALA A 117 -32.54 -25.15 -2.30
N ALA A 118 -32.80 -26.46 -2.22
CA ALA A 118 -34.11 -26.97 -1.81
C ALA A 118 -34.48 -26.57 -0.37
N ALA A 119 -33.49 -26.46 0.52
CA ALA A 119 -33.67 -25.97 1.87
C ALA A 119 -32.39 -25.35 2.44
N VAL A 120 -32.53 -24.22 3.15
CA VAL A 120 -31.48 -23.56 3.91
C VAL A 120 -31.96 -23.44 5.36
N THR A 121 -31.15 -23.92 6.31
CA THR A 121 -31.44 -23.80 7.73
C THR A 121 -30.55 -22.76 8.38
N LEU A 122 -31.16 -21.75 8.98
CA LEU A 122 -30.49 -20.68 9.71
C LEU A 122 -30.64 -20.95 11.20
N LYS A 123 -29.52 -20.91 11.92
CA LYS A 123 -29.45 -21.23 13.35
C LYS A 123 -28.68 -20.15 14.09
N VAL A 124 -29.31 -19.55 15.10
CA VAL A 124 -28.68 -18.59 16.00
C VAL A 124 -28.29 -19.31 17.29
N THR A 125 -27.02 -19.23 17.67
CA THR A 125 -26.49 -19.83 18.90
C THR A 125 -25.89 -18.80 19.83
N ASP A 126 -25.98 -19.04 21.14
CA ASP A 126 -25.21 -18.28 22.13
C ASP A 126 -23.72 -18.65 22.13
N SER A 127 -22.93 -17.98 22.97
CA SER A 127 -21.48 -18.26 23.13
C SER A 127 -21.16 -19.65 23.67
N ASN A 128 -22.15 -20.33 24.26
CA ASN A 128 -22.02 -21.68 24.81
C ASN A 128 -22.49 -22.75 23.80
N GLY A 129 -22.95 -22.36 22.60
CA GLY A 129 -23.46 -23.25 21.56
C GLY A 129 -24.93 -23.63 21.73
N ASN A 130 -25.65 -23.04 22.69
CA ASN A 130 -27.08 -23.28 22.85
C ASN A 130 -27.86 -22.64 21.72
N VAL A 131 -28.86 -23.34 21.20
CA VAL A 131 -29.70 -22.85 20.11
C VAL A 131 -30.73 -21.89 20.66
N LEU A 132 -30.68 -20.63 20.23
CA LEU A 132 -31.66 -19.61 20.62
C LEU A 132 -32.79 -19.51 19.59
N TYR A 133 -32.48 -19.73 18.32
CA TYR A 133 -33.43 -19.65 17.22
C TYR A 133 -33.00 -20.58 16.08
N SER A 134 -33.97 -21.16 15.38
CA SER A 134 -33.74 -21.95 14.16
C SER A 134 -34.93 -21.80 13.22
N GLU A 135 -34.64 -21.56 11.94
CA GLU A 135 -35.64 -21.57 10.87
C GLU A 135 -35.11 -22.32 9.66
N THR A 136 -36.02 -22.91 8.87
CA THR A 136 -35.69 -23.58 7.61
C THR A 136 -36.50 -22.94 6.50
N ASN A 137 -35.82 -22.33 5.54
CA ASN A 137 -36.40 -21.76 4.34
C ASN A 137 -36.30 -22.80 3.21
N THR A 138 -37.38 -23.04 2.49
CA THR A 138 -37.40 -23.94 1.32
C THR A 138 -37.33 -23.15 0.03
N ASP A 139 -36.85 -23.79 -1.05
CA ASP A 139 -36.79 -23.22 -2.39
C ASP A 139 -36.04 -21.87 -2.46
N VAL A 140 -34.84 -21.83 -1.86
CA VAL A 140 -34.01 -20.62 -1.80
C VAL A 140 -33.16 -20.52 -3.07
N ALA A 141 -33.35 -19.45 -3.84
CA ALA A 141 -32.57 -19.19 -5.03
C ALA A 141 -31.08 -18.88 -4.72
N SER A 142 -30.21 -19.10 -5.68
CA SER A 142 -28.82 -18.64 -5.64
C SER A 142 -28.70 -17.11 -5.50
N GLY A 143 -27.63 -16.66 -4.85
CA GLY A 143 -27.33 -15.24 -4.62
C GLY A 143 -27.20 -14.85 -3.15
N ASP A 144 -27.19 -13.54 -2.92
CA ASP A 144 -27.05 -12.96 -1.58
C ASP A 144 -28.41 -12.76 -0.92
N HIS A 145 -28.50 -13.18 0.33
CA HIS A 145 -29.71 -13.11 1.16
C HIS A 145 -29.41 -12.45 2.49
N GLY A 146 -30.39 -11.71 3.00
CA GLY A 146 -30.35 -11.11 4.33
C GLY A 146 -31.10 -11.96 5.34
N PHE A 147 -30.59 -12.04 6.56
CA PHE A 147 -31.28 -12.61 7.70
C PHE A 147 -31.25 -11.64 8.87
N THR A 148 -32.42 -11.39 9.47
CA THR A 148 -32.57 -10.50 10.62
C THR A 148 -33.25 -11.26 11.76
N TRP A 149 -32.58 -11.31 12.91
CA TRP A 149 -33.14 -11.87 14.14
C TRP A 149 -33.58 -10.75 15.09
N ASP A 150 -34.74 -10.89 15.74
CA ASP A 150 -35.32 -9.91 16.67
C ASP A 150 -34.88 -10.11 18.14
N GLY A 151 -33.87 -10.95 18.36
CA GLY A 151 -33.32 -11.22 19.69
C GLY A 151 -34.22 -12.07 20.58
N LYS A 152 -35.34 -12.60 20.08
CA LYS A 152 -36.22 -13.47 20.84
C LYS A 152 -35.89 -14.93 20.58
N THR A 153 -35.94 -15.72 21.65
CA THR A 153 -35.87 -17.17 21.53
C THR A 153 -37.16 -17.69 20.92
N SER A 154 -37.03 -18.67 20.02
CA SER A 154 -38.19 -19.49 19.66
C SER A 154 -38.59 -20.29 20.89
N SER A 155 -39.71 -19.92 21.53
CA SER A 155 -40.33 -20.71 22.60
C SER A 155 -40.95 -21.99 22.05
#